data_AF-A0A9D6V3X2-F1
#
_entry.id   AF-A0A9D6V3X2-F1
#
_cell.length_a   1.000
_cell.length_b   1.000
_cell.length_c   1.000
_cell.angle_alpha   90.00
_cell.angle_beta   90.00
_cell.angle_gamma   90.00
#
_symmetry.space_group_name_H-M   'P 1'
#
loop_
_entity.id
_entity.type
_entity.pdbx_description
1 polymer ?
#
loop_
_entity_poly.entity_id
_entity_poly.type
_entity_poly.pdbx_seq_one_letter_code
_entity_poly.pdbx_strand_id
1 'polypeptide(L)'
;MADVEDYTTGKVLNSIKQTFDILESVKGSLKDSKIGNRILEETRKLDPRRGGPETIARLIVESEKCAIGERVCRALYNDSPFTESVFLNELADGMVAAGKAKYANKEEALEILRKYPRNPIVVSRVSGQDMEICNTWPERCVYWNLQKRGLKCIANLD
;
A
#
# COMPACT_ATOMS: atom_id res chain seq x y z
N MET A 1 7.51 12.66 1.45
CA MET A 1 6.28 11.86 1.53
C MET A 1 5.79 11.67 0.11
N ALA A 2 5.11 10.57 -0.21
CA ALA A 2 4.52 10.40 -1.52
C ALA A 2 3.31 11.33 -1.69
N ASP A 3 3.05 11.74 -2.93
CA ASP A 3 1.88 12.53 -3.30
C ASP A 3 0.98 11.78 -4.30
N VAL A 4 -0.15 12.39 -4.68
CA VAL A 4 -1.09 11.81 -5.64
C VAL A 4 -0.45 11.61 -7.02
N GLU A 5 0.49 12.48 -7.42
CA GLU A 5 1.20 12.34 -8.70
C GLU A 5 2.05 11.06 -8.73
N ASP A 6 2.72 10.72 -7.63
CA ASP A 6 3.55 9.52 -7.52
C ASP A 6 2.74 8.23 -7.77
N TYR A 7 1.49 8.20 -7.30
CA TYR A 7 0.56 7.08 -7.50
C TYR A 7 0.01 7.06 -8.94
N THR A 8 -0.47 8.20 -9.41
CA THR A 8 -1.14 8.33 -10.73
C THR A 8 -0.18 8.16 -11.90
N THR A 9 1.07 8.57 -11.78
CA THR A 9 2.13 8.35 -12.79
C THR A 9 2.77 6.96 -12.69
N GLY A 10 2.56 6.24 -11.60
CA GLY A 10 3.12 4.90 -11.38
C GLY A 10 4.56 4.90 -10.83
N LYS A 11 5.07 6.04 -10.36
CA LYS A 11 6.39 6.11 -9.67
C LYS A 11 6.43 5.17 -8.46
N VAL A 12 5.33 5.09 -7.68
CA VAL A 12 5.22 4.13 -6.56
C VAL A 12 5.35 2.68 -7.03
N LEU A 13 4.64 2.30 -8.09
CA LEU A 13 4.70 0.95 -8.68
C LEU A 13 6.13 0.61 -9.13
N ASN A 14 6.80 1.53 -9.81
CA ASN A 14 8.19 1.35 -10.27
C ASN A 14 9.18 1.22 -9.11
N SER A 15 9.03 2.03 -8.06
CA SER A 15 9.86 1.93 -6.85
C SER A 15 9.70 0.58 -6.14
N ILE A 16 8.46 0.10 -6.04
CA ILE A 16 8.16 -1.21 -5.44
C ILE A 16 8.74 -2.35 -6.31
N LYS A 17 8.64 -2.25 -7.63
CA LYS A 17 9.26 -3.22 -8.55
C LYS A 17 10.78 -3.30 -8.34
N GLN A 18 11.47 -2.16 -8.36
CA GLN A 18 12.92 -2.11 -8.12
C GLN A 18 13.30 -2.69 -6.76
N THR A 19 12.48 -2.44 -5.73
CA THR A 19 12.69 -3.02 -4.41
C THR A 19 12.59 -4.54 -4.44
N PHE A 20 11.62 -5.11 -5.16
CA PHE A 20 11.52 -6.55 -5.34
C PHE A 20 12.70 -7.14 -6.12
N ASP A 21 13.15 -6.49 -7.19
CA ASP A 21 14.33 -6.92 -7.95
C ASP A 21 15.58 -7.02 -7.04
N ILE A 22 15.73 -6.07 -6.10
CA ILE A 22 16.81 -6.11 -5.09
C ILE A 22 16.60 -7.24 -4.08
N LEU A 23 15.37 -7.42 -3.58
CA LEU A 23 15.05 -8.49 -2.63
C LEU A 23 15.30 -9.88 -3.23
N GLU A 24 15.04 -10.07 -4.52
CA GLU A 24 15.26 -11.34 -5.21
C GLU A 24 16.74 -11.58 -5.53
N SER A 25 17.52 -10.53 -5.82
CA SER A 25 18.95 -10.64 -6.14
C SER A 25 19.87 -10.74 -4.92
N VAL A 26 19.50 -10.13 -3.80
CA VAL A 26 20.31 -10.15 -2.58
C VAL A 26 19.79 -11.20 -1.61
N LYS A 27 20.66 -12.10 -1.13
CA LYS A 27 20.33 -13.08 -0.07
C LYS A 27 20.68 -12.53 1.31
N GLY A 28 19.90 -12.92 2.32
CA GLY A 28 20.17 -12.58 3.72
C GLY A 28 19.66 -11.20 4.15
N SER A 29 20.14 -10.73 5.30
CA SER A 29 19.73 -9.47 5.92
C SER A 29 20.19 -8.26 5.11
N LEU A 30 19.34 -7.22 5.04
CA LEU A 30 19.69 -5.90 4.48
C LEU A 30 19.95 -4.86 5.59
N LYS A 31 19.83 -5.26 6.85
CA LYS A 31 20.05 -4.39 8.01
C LYS A 31 21.42 -3.72 7.92
N ASP A 32 21.46 -2.42 8.18
CA ASP A 32 22.67 -1.58 8.22
C ASP A 32 23.44 -1.49 6.89
N SER A 33 22.91 -2.06 5.79
CA SER A 33 23.50 -1.95 4.46
C SER A 33 23.14 -0.63 3.79
N LYS A 34 24.03 -0.09 2.95
CA LYS A 34 23.77 1.14 2.17
C LYS A 34 22.50 1.02 1.32
N ILE A 35 22.30 -0.13 0.68
CA ILE A 35 21.13 -0.40 -0.16
C ILE A 35 19.86 -0.50 0.70
N GLY A 36 19.93 -1.22 1.82
CA GLY A 36 18.81 -1.35 2.76
C GLY A 36 18.36 -0.01 3.35
N ASN A 37 19.31 0.86 3.71
CA ASN A 37 19.01 2.21 4.21
C ASN A 37 18.29 3.06 3.16
N ARG A 38 18.77 3.04 1.91
CA ARG A 38 18.12 3.75 0.80
C ARG A 38 16.69 3.25 0.54
N ILE A 39 16.48 1.93 0.52
CA ILE A 39 15.13 1.35 0.35
C ILE A 39 14.23 1.77 1.51
N LEU A 40 14.75 1.76 2.74
CA LEU A 40 13.98 2.14 3.92
C LEU A 40 13.58 3.62 3.90
N GLU A 41 14.48 4.52 3.46
CA GLU A 41 14.18 5.94 3.27
C GLU A 41 13.05 6.16 2.25
N GLU A 42 13.09 5.48 1.10
CA GLU A 42 12.03 5.57 0.10
C GLU A 42 10.72 4.99 0.62
N THR A 43 10.77 3.83 1.27
CA THR A 43 9.58 3.18 1.85
C THR A 43 8.92 4.06 2.91
N ARG A 44 9.71 4.77 3.73
CA ARG A 44 9.20 5.69 4.76
C ARG A 44 8.47 6.90 4.17
N LYS A 45 8.67 7.25 2.90
CA LYS A 45 7.88 8.31 2.26
C LYS A 45 6.40 7.94 2.14
N LEU A 46 6.08 6.65 2.14
CA LEU A 46 4.71 6.13 2.13
C LEU A 46 4.11 6.02 3.55
N ASP A 47 4.95 6.16 4.60
CA ASP A 47 4.57 6.05 6.01
C ASP A 47 3.59 4.88 6.28
N PRO A 48 3.98 3.62 5.98
CA PRO A 48 3.05 2.50 6.05
C PRO A 48 2.75 2.12 7.50
N ARG A 49 1.46 2.08 7.85
CA ARG A 49 0.98 1.81 9.21
C ARG A 49 -0.02 0.68 9.21
N ARG A 50 0.08 -0.23 10.17
CA ARG A 50 -0.85 -1.33 10.36
C ARG A 50 -2.08 -0.84 11.11
N GLY A 51 -3.26 -0.94 10.48
CA GLY A 51 -4.53 -0.59 11.12
C GLY A 51 -5.37 -1.80 11.50
N GLY A 52 -6.20 -1.62 12.54
CA GLY A 52 -7.23 -2.57 12.94
C GLY A 52 -8.56 -2.33 12.20
N PRO A 53 -9.47 -3.32 12.11
CA PRO A 53 -10.70 -3.21 11.33
C PRO A 53 -11.55 -1.99 11.65
N GLU A 54 -11.69 -1.62 12.92
CA GLU A 54 -12.50 -0.47 13.36
C GLU A 54 -11.90 0.87 12.92
N THR A 55 -10.58 1.07 13.12
CA THR A 55 -9.87 2.27 12.68
C THR A 55 -9.99 2.45 11.16
N ILE A 56 -9.83 1.37 10.40
CA ILE A 56 -9.93 1.40 8.95
C ILE A 56 -11.36 1.70 8.50
N ALA A 57 -12.35 1.08 9.12
CA ALA A 57 -13.75 1.36 8.82
C ALA A 57 -14.10 2.83 9.07
N ARG A 58 -13.59 3.42 10.16
CA ARG A 58 -13.75 4.84 10.47
C ARG A 58 -13.17 5.73 9.36
N LEU A 59 -11.93 5.47 8.91
CA LEU A 59 -11.31 6.23 7.81
C LEU A 59 -12.18 6.22 6.54
N ILE A 60 -12.76 5.07 6.18
CA ILE A 60 -13.66 4.96 5.02
C ILE A 60 -14.93 5.77 5.25
N VAL A 61 -15.56 5.63 6.41
CA VAL A 61 -16.82 6.31 6.73
C VAL A 61 -16.66 7.83 6.79
N GLU A 62 -15.52 8.32 7.29
CA GLU A 62 -15.21 9.75 7.39
C GLU A 62 -14.71 10.35 6.07
N SER A 63 -14.26 9.52 5.12
CA SER A 63 -13.82 10.00 3.81
C SER A 63 -14.98 10.63 3.01
N GLU A 64 -14.62 11.64 2.22
CA GLU A 64 -15.55 12.28 1.29
C GLU A 64 -15.78 11.40 0.06
N LYS A 65 -14.74 10.70 -0.38
CA LYS A 65 -14.73 9.89 -1.60
C LYS A 65 -13.96 8.59 -1.39
N CYS A 66 -14.43 7.55 -2.05
CA CYS A 66 -13.79 6.25 -2.10
C CYS A 66 -13.61 5.80 -3.56
N ALA A 67 -12.51 5.14 -3.85
CA ALA A 67 -12.31 4.38 -5.08
C ALA A 67 -11.65 3.03 -4.76
N ILE A 68 -11.93 2.04 -5.58
CA ILE A 68 -11.36 0.70 -5.47
C ILE A 68 -10.51 0.43 -6.71
N GLY A 69 -9.30 -0.06 -6.51
CA GLY A 69 -8.42 -0.45 -7.60
C GLY A 69 -7.52 -1.63 -7.22
N GLU A 70 -6.78 -2.11 -8.21
CA GLU A 70 -5.89 -3.26 -8.03
C GLU A 70 -4.72 -2.91 -7.10
N ARG A 71 -4.34 -3.86 -6.24
CA ARG A 71 -3.16 -3.70 -5.40
C ARG A 71 -1.88 -3.64 -6.22
N VAL A 72 -0.94 -2.81 -5.78
CA VAL A 72 0.38 -2.66 -6.43
C VAL A 72 1.13 -3.99 -6.58
N CYS A 73 1.05 -4.88 -5.58
CA CYS A 73 1.69 -6.20 -5.64
C CYS A 73 1.07 -7.11 -6.71
N ARG A 74 -0.24 -6.98 -6.95
CA ARG A 74 -0.93 -7.75 -7.98
C ARG A 74 -0.61 -7.20 -9.37
N ALA A 75 -0.51 -5.89 -9.52
CA ALA A 75 -0.04 -5.25 -10.75
C ALA A 75 1.39 -5.68 -11.16
N LEU A 76 2.21 -6.13 -10.20
CA LEU A 76 3.56 -6.67 -10.47
C LEU A 76 3.58 -8.20 -10.64
N TYR A 77 2.67 -8.91 -9.97
CA TYR A 77 2.64 -10.37 -9.95
C TYR A 77 1.23 -10.88 -10.31
N ASN A 78 1.04 -11.13 -11.61
CA ASN A 78 -0.22 -11.59 -12.22
C ASN A 78 -0.73 -12.95 -11.71
N ASP A 79 0.05 -13.66 -10.89
CA ASP A 79 -0.33 -14.93 -10.26
C ASP A 79 -0.76 -14.76 -8.80
N SER A 80 -0.57 -13.58 -8.20
CA SER A 80 -0.98 -13.31 -6.82
C SER A 80 -2.51 -13.29 -6.68
N PRO A 81 -3.14 -13.68 -5.56
CA PRO A 81 -4.60 -13.59 -5.44
C PRO A 81 -5.11 -12.19 -5.79
N PHE A 82 -6.17 -12.13 -6.61
CA PHE A 82 -6.81 -10.86 -6.92
C PHE A 82 -7.27 -10.22 -5.61
N THR A 83 -6.68 -9.07 -5.31
CA THR A 83 -6.91 -8.32 -4.08
C THR A 83 -6.89 -6.84 -4.41
N GLU A 84 -7.74 -6.10 -3.71
CA GLU A 84 -8.05 -4.70 -4.02
C GLU A 84 -7.52 -3.77 -2.91
N SER A 85 -7.15 -2.55 -3.30
CA SER A 85 -6.91 -1.43 -2.42
C SER A 85 -8.11 -0.47 -2.46
N VAL A 86 -8.37 0.18 -1.34
CA VAL A 86 -9.30 1.30 -1.25
C VAL A 86 -8.48 2.59 -1.21
N PHE A 87 -8.80 3.53 -2.09
CA PHE A 87 -8.22 4.88 -2.15
C PHE A 87 -9.25 5.89 -1.65
N LEU A 88 -8.82 6.87 -0.86
CA LEU A 88 -9.69 7.87 -0.24
C LEU A 88 -9.42 9.28 -0.80
N ASN A 89 -10.44 10.13 -0.75
CA ASN A 89 -10.34 11.59 -0.99
C ASN A 89 -9.63 11.94 -2.32
N GLU A 90 -8.65 12.85 -2.32
CA GLU A 90 -7.93 13.28 -3.53
C GLU A 90 -7.20 12.13 -4.25
N LEU A 91 -6.73 11.12 -3.50
CA LEU A 91 -6.11 9.95 -4.11
C LEU A 91 -7.15 9.12 -4.88
N ALA A 92 -8.39 9.04 -4.38
CA ALA A 92 -9.48 8.37 -5.09
C ALA A 92 -9.72 9.04 -6.46
N ASP A 93 -9.85 10.37 -6.48
CA ASP A 93 -10.03 11.13 -7.72
C ASP A 93 -8.86 10.93 -8.68
N GLY A 94 -7.63 11.05 -8.17
CA GLY A 94 -6.42 10.88 -8.98
C GLY A 94 -6.34 9.48 -9.61
N MET A 95 -6.60 8.43 -8.83
CA MET A 95 -6.52 7.05 -9.32
C MET A 95 -7.62 6.72 -10.33
N VAL A 96 -8.83 7.29 -10.18
CA VAL A 96 -9.90 7.15 -11.17
C VAL A 96 -9.57 7.92 -12.45
N ALA A 97 -9.10 9.16 -12.35
CA ALA A 97 -8.71 9.96 -13.51
C ALA A 97 -7.57 9.31 -14.31
N ALA A 98 -6.65 8.62 -13.64
CA ALA A 98 -5.58 7.84 -14.26
C ALA A 98 -6.04 6.48 -14.83
N GLY A 99 -7.33 6.12 -14.71
CA GLY A 99 -7.88 4.84 -15.19
C GLY A 99 -7.44 3.62 -14.39
N LYS A 100 -6.91 3.81 -13.16
CA LYS A 100 -6.35 2.76 -12.31
C LYS A 100 -7.30 2.27 -11.22
N ALA A 101 -8.39 3.00 -11.00
CA ALA A 101 -9.41 2.68 -10.02
C ALA A 101 -10.80 3.04 -10.57
N LYS A 102 -11.84 2.59 -9.86
CA LYS A 102 -13.22 3.01 -10.09
C LYS A 102 -13.78 3.58 -8.81
N TYR A 103 -14.61 4.62 -8.89
CA TYR A 103 -15.33 5.11 -7.72
C TYR A 103 -16.15 4.01 -7.10
N ALA A 104 -16.27 4.06 -5.77
CA ALA A 104 -17.04 3.14 -4.98
C ALA A 104 -17.76 3.91 -3.87
N ASN A 105 -18.91 3.40 -3.44
CA ASN A 105 -19.55 3.88 -2.22
C ASN A 105 -18.85 3.28 -0.97
N LYS A 106 -19.28 3.74 0.21
CA LYS A 106 -18.66 3.36 1.49
C LYS A 106 -18.90 1.88 1.79
N GLU A 107 -20.08 1.36 1.46
CA GLU A 107 -20.45 -0.03 1.65
C GLU A 107 -19.56 -0.97 0.80
N GLU A 108 -19.35 -0.64 -0.47
CA GLU A 108 -18.45 -1.35 -1.38
C GLU A 108 -17.01 -1.34 -0.85
N ALA A 109 -16.52 -0.17 -0.41
CA ALA A 109 -15.17 -0.05 0.15
C ALA A 109 -14.98 -0.89 1.43
N LEU A 110 -15.99 -0.92 2.32
CA LEU A 110 -15.97 -1.76 3.51
C LEU A 110 -16.01 -3.25 3.17
N GLU A 111 -16.76 -3.64 2.14
CA GLU A 111 -16.87 -5.02 1.71
C GLU A 111 -15.53 -5.58 1.20
N ILE A 112 -14.72 -4.75 0.54
CA ILE A 112 -13.34 -5.12 0.16
C ILE A 112 -12.51 -5.55 1.37
N LEU A 113 -12.67 -4.90 2.52
CA LEU A 113 -11.95 -5.28 3.75
C LEU A 113 -12.44 -6.61 4.31
N ARG A 114 -13.76 -6.86 4.25
CA ARG A 114 -14.36 -8.10 4.74
C ARG A 114 -14.03 -9.31 3.88
N LYS A 115 -13.82 -9.10 2.57
CA LYS A 115 -13.47 -10.15 1.61
C LYS A 115 -12.16 -10.87 1.93
N TYR A 116 -11.23 -10.20 2.63
CA TYR A 116 -9.90 -10.73 2.94
C TYR A 116 -9.60 -10.70 4.46
N PRO A 117 -10.38 -11.39 5.31
CA PRO A 117 -10.37 -11.18 6.76
C PRO A 117 -9.08 -11.65 7.45
N ARG A 118 -8.25 -12.44 6.76
CA ARG A 118 -6.95 -12.93 7.27
C ARG A 118 -5.77 -12.05 6.84
N ASN A 119 -5.99 -11.11 5.93
CA ASN A 119 -4.93 -10.27 5.39
C ASN A 119 -4.70 -9.07 6.32
N PRO A 120 -3.46 -8.79 6.74
CA PRO A 120 -3.17 -7.57 7.48
C PRO A 120 -3.49 -6.33 6.66
N ILE A 121 -4.11 -5.33 7.28
CA ILE A 121 -4.40 -4.06 6.63
C ILE A 121 -3.25 -3.10 6.90
N VAL A 122 -2.74 -2.49 5.83
CA VAL A 122 -1.77 -1.40 5.89
C VAL A 122 -2.38 -0.16 5.27
N VAL A 123 -2.22 0.97 5.96
CA VAL A 123 -2.55 2.30 5.49
C VAL A 123 -1.27 3.01 5.09
N SER A 124 -1.27 3.67 3.95
CA SER A 124 -0.17 4.54 3.51
C SER A 124 -0.64 6.00 3.50
N ARG A 125 0.25 6.93 3.85
CA ARG A 125 -0.02 8.36 3.76
C ARG A 125 0.37 8.93 2.41
N VAL A 126 -0.54 9.72 1.85
CA VAL A 126 -0.35 10.47 0.61
C VAL A 126 -0.67 11.93 0.90
N SER A 127 0.22 12.83 0.49
CA SER A 127 0.07 14.28 0.74
C SER A 127 -0.16 14.66 2.22
N GLY A 128 0.30 13.84 3.16
CA GLY A 128 0.10 14.07 4.60
C GLY A 128 -1.19 13.47 5.17
N GLN A 129 -1.94 12.67 4.42
CA GLN A 129 -3.20 12.10 4.88
C GLN A 129 -3.27 10.59 4.64
N ASP A 130 -3.97 9.87 5.51
CA ASP A 130 -4.21 8.42 5.38
C ASP A 130 -5.17 8.18 4.21
N MET A 131 -4.65 7.75 3.05
CA MET A 131 -5.43 7.74 1.81
C MET A 131 -5.40 6.43 1.02
N GLU A 132 -4.41 5.56 1.24
CA GLU A 132 -4.40 4.22 0.66
C GLU A 132 -4.62 3.20 1.76
N ILE A 133 -5.66 2.36 1.63
CA ILE A 133 -5.91 1.21 2.49
C ILE A 133 -5.70 -0.05 1.67
N CYS A 134 -4.74 -0.87 2.07
CA CYS A 134 -4.34 -2.07 1.35
C CYS A 134 -4.49 -3.33 2.22
N ASN A 135 -5.32 -4.28 1.76
CA ASN A 135 -5.37 -5.64 2.30
C ASN A 135 -4.14 -6.43 1.88
N THR A 136 -3.03 -6.29 2.61
CA THR A 136 -1.74 -6.85 2.21
C THR A 136 -1.74 -8.38 2.17
N TRP A 137 -1.08 -8.95 1.17
CA TRP A 137 -0.77 -10.38 1.11
C TRP A 137 0.70 -10.57 1.52
N PRO A 138 0.98 -11.07 2.75
CA PRO A 138 2.34 -11.04 3.32
C PRO A 138 3.41 -11.78 2.52
N GLU A 139 3.03 -12.70 1.64
CA GLU A 139 3.96 -13.43 0.78
C GLU A 139 4.60 -12.52 -0.29
N ARG A 140 3.80 -11.64 -0.91
CA ARG A 140 4.24 -10.74 -1.99
C ARG A 140 4.04 -9.26 -1.68
N CYS A 141 3.94 -8.89 -0.41
CA CYS A 141 3.91 -7.50 0.03
C CYS A 141 5.33 -6.98 0.24
N VAL A 142 5.64 -5.81 -0.32
CA VAL A 142 6.98 -5.20 -0.20
C VAL A 142 7.32 -4.91 1.26
N TYR A 143 6.38 -4.33 2.02
CA TYR A 143 6.61 -3.98 3.43
C TYR A 143 6.93 -5.20 4.29
N TRP A 144 6.14 -6.27 4.17
CA TRP A 144 6.36 -7.49 4.94
C TRP A 144 7.67 -8.17 4.56
N ASN A 145 8.05 -8.15 3.28
CA ASN A 145 9.33 -8.70 2.83
C ASN A 145 10.52 -7.85 3.30
N LEU A 146 10.40 -6.53 3.36
CA LEU A 146 11.41 -5.65 3.95
C LEU A 146 11.60 -5.94 5.45
N GLN A 147 10.51 -6.13 6.21
CA GLN A 147 10.62 -6.50 7.62
C GLN A 147 11.37 -7.84 7.80
N LYS A 148 11.09 -8.84 6.95
CA LYS A 148 11.81 -10.14 6.96
C LYS A 148 13.30 -9.97 6.68
N ARG A 149 13.73 -8.92 5.97
CA ARG A 149 15.14 -8.59 5.71
C ARG A 149 15.76 -7.65 6.77
N GLY A 150 15.07 -7.41 7.88
CA GLY A 150 15.56 -6.57 8.98
C GLY A 150 15.32 -5.07 8.80
N LEU A 151 14.54 -4.67 7.78
CA LEU A 151 14.19 -3.27 7.50
C LEU A 151 12.80 -2.97 8.08
N LYS A 152 12.77 -2.50 9.32
CA LYS A 152 11.53 -2.14 10.03
C LYS A 152 10.91 -0.88 9.41
N CYS A 153 9.86 -1.07 8.62
CA CYS A 153 9.16 0.00 7.90
C CYS A 153 7.70 0.18 8.30
N ILE A 154 7.04 -0.82 8.89
CA ILE A 154 5.63 -0.74 9.28
C ILE A 154 5.52 -0.27 10.73
N ALA A 155 4.81 0.83 10.97
CA ALA A 155 4.40 1.26 12.31
C ALA A 155 2.98 0.80 12.63
N ASN A 156 2.50 1.00 13.87
CA ASN A 156 1.08 0.83 14.19
C ASN A 156 0.31 2.10 13.84
N LEU A 157 -0.93 1.95 13.39
CA LEU A 157 -1.89 3.03 13.26
C LEU A 157 -2.64 3.11 14.59
N ASP A 158 -2.41 4.19 15.34
CA ASP A 158 -3.09 4.47 16.61
C ASP A 158 -4.56 4.88 16.41
#